data_AF-A0A3E0HBM7-F1
#
_entry.id   AF-A0A3E0HBM7-F1
#
_cell.length_a   1.000
_cell.length_b   1.000
_cell.length_c   1.000
_cell.angle_alpha   90.00
_cell.angle_beta   90.00
_cell.angle_gamma   90.00
#
_symmetry.space_group_name_H-M   'P 1'
#
loop_
_entity.id
_entity.type
_entity.pdbx_description
1 polymer ?
#
loop_
_entity_poly.entity_id
_entity_poly.type
_entity_poly.pdbx_seq_one_letter_code
_entity_poly.pdbx_strand_id
1 'polypeptide(L)'
;MSPEDVREVTFSLALKSRNAYDEAEVDAFLDRIEATLRGEDTVTARDVRDVAFTHPGLGRRGYTKDEVDEFLDQVAAALEAR
;
A
#
# COMPACT_ATOMS: atom_id res chain seq x y z
N MET A 1 10.00 -10.72 0.26
CA MET A 1 9.72 -9.29 0.41
C MET A 1 10.52 -8.73 1.57
N SER A 2 11.38 -7.77 1.28
CA SER A 2 12.23 -7.02 2.20
C SER A 2 11.67 -5.59 2.39
N PRO A 3 12.11 -4.84 3.41
CA PRO A 3 11.71 -3.44 3.59
C PRO A 3 12.14 -2.53 2.41
N GLU A 4 13.24 -2.87 1.74
CA GLU A 4 13.70 -2.18 0.52
C GLU A 4 12.75 -2.38 -0.66
N ASP A 5 12.21 -3.60 -0.86
CA ASP A 5 11.21 -3.85 -1.90
C ASP A 5 9.98 -2.93 -1.74
N VAL A 6 9.57 -2.65 -0.49
CA VAL A 6 8.44 -1.76 -0.18
C VAL A 6 8.76 -0.30 -0.46
N ARG A 7 10.02 0.13 -0.30
CA ARG A 7 10.44 1.51 -0.61
C ARG A 7 10.62 1.78 -2.09
N GLU A 8 11.06 0.77 -2.83
CA GLU A 8 11.38 0.92 -4.25
C GLU A 8 10.15 0.77 -5.14
N VAL A 9 9.02 0.28 -4.59
CA VAL A 9 7.77 0.19 -5.34
C VAL A 9 7.34 1.57 -5.82
N THR A 10 7.00 1.67 -7.11
CA THR A 10 6.45 2.88 -7.70
C THR A 10 5.14 2.53 -8.38
N PHE A 11 4.05 3.12 -7.93
CA PHE A 11 2.74 2.95 -8.54
C PHE A 11 2.51 3.98 -9.63
N SER A 12 1.79 3.59 -10.68
CA SER A 12 1.38 4.54 -11.70
C SER A 12 0.24 5.42 -11.20
N LEU A 13 0.22 6.66 -11.66
CA LEU A 13 -0.86 7.59 -11.36
C LEU A 13 -2.10 7.24 -12.17
N ALA A 14 -3.25 7.18 -11.49
CA ALA A 14 -4.51 6.90 -12.14
C ALA A 14 -4.93 8.10 -13.02
N LEU A 15 -5.06 7.84 -14.33
CA LEU A 15 -5.56 8.83 -15.29
C LEU A 15 -7.06 9.16 -15.08
N LYS A 16 -7.78 8.35 -14.30
CA LYS A 16 -9.20 8.51 -13.96
C LYS A 16 -9.39 8.33 -12.46
N SER A 17 -9.86 9.37 -11.75
CA SER A 17 -10.07 9.34 -10.30
C SER A 17 -11.00 8.24 -9.78
N ARG A 18 -11.84 7.63 -10.62
CA ARG A 18 -12.80 6.60 -10.17
C ARG A 18 -12.15 5.27 -9.75
N ASN A 19 -10.94 4.99 -10.23
CA ASN A 19 -10.20 3.76 -9.91
C ASN A 19 -8.84 4.10 -9.26
N ALA A 20 -8.84 5.12 -8.41
CA ALA A 20 -7.64 5.61 -7.76
C ALA A 20 -7.81 5.57 -6.23
N TYR A 21 -6.73 5.20 -5.54
CA TYR A 21 -6.59 5.40 -4.10
C TYR A 21 -5.82 6.68 -3.83
N ASP A 22 -6.13 7.37 -2.72
CA ASP A 22 -5.39 8.57 -2.30
C ASP A 22 -3.92 8.21 -2.06
N GLU A 23 -3.04 8.89 -2.80
CA GLU A 23 -1.58 8.70 -2.77
C GLU A 23 -1.03 8.75 -1.34
N ALA A 24 -1.48 9.72 -0.54
CA ALA A 24 -0.96 9.95 0.80
C ALA A 24 -1.40 8.87 1.80
N GLU A 25 -2.60 8.31 1.64
CA GLU A 25 -3.03 7.19 2.49
C GLU A 25 -2.27 5.90 2.16
N VAL A 26 -2.01 5.66 0.87
CA VAL A 26 -1.21 4.49 0.44
C VAL A 26 0.21 4.62 0.95
N ASP A 27 0.88 5.75 0.72
CA ASP A 27 2.27 5.98 1.16
C ASP A 27 2.40 5.83 2.69
N ALA A 28 1.47 6.42 3.46
CA ALA A 28 1.48 6.31 4.91
C ALA A 28 1.29 4.86 5.40
N PHE A 29 0.54 4.03 4.65
CA PHE A 29 0.39 2.62 4.98
C PHE A 29 1.63 1.81 4.61
N LEU A 30 2.29 2.12 3.49
CA LEU A 30 3.56 1.51 3.11
C LEU A 30 4.65 1.78 4.15
N ASP A 31 4.74 2.99 4.70
CA ASP A 31 5.64 3.32 5.82
C ASP A 31 5.42 2.41 7.02
N ARG A 32 4.16 2.09 7.36
CA ARG A 32 3.84 1.18 8.48
C ARG A 32 4.18 -0.27 8.19
N ILE A 33 3.95 -0.73 6.96
CA ILE A 33 4.38 -2.07 6.51
C ILE A 33 5.90 -2.17 6.62
N GLU A 34 6.62 -1.19 6.09
CA GLU A 34 8.08 -1.13 6.17
C GLU A 34 8.59 -1.16 7.62
N ALA A 35 8.00 -0.35 8.50
CA ALA A 35 8.31 -0.36 9.93
C ALA A 35 8.05 -1.74 10.56
N THR A 36 6.95 -2.40 10.20
CA THR A 36 6.66 -3.77 10.64
C THR A 36 7.71 -4.76 10.13
N LEU A 37 8.14 -4.62 8.87
CA LEU A 37 9.17 -5.50 8.31
C LEU A 37 10.52 -5.34 9.01
N ARG A 38 10.78 -4.18 9.64
CA ARG A 38 11.92 -3.90 10.53
C ARG A 38 11.70 -4.28 11.99
N GLY A 39 10.50 -4.69 12.37
CA GLY A 39 10.13 -5.01 13.75
C GLY A 39 9.80 -3.80 14.63
N GLU A 40 9.49 -2.65 14.02
CA GLU A 40 9.20 -1.38 14.68
C GLU A 40 7.69 -1.07 14.78
N ASP A 41 6.86 -1.73 13.95
CA ASP A 41 5.39 -1.67 13.98
C ASP A 41 4.82 -3.11 13.98
N THR A 42 3.50 -3.26 14.04
CA THR A 42 2.81 -4.55 14.23
C THR A 42 1.68 -4.77 13.22
N VAL A 43 1.82 -4.30 11.98
CA VAL A 43 0.84 -4.53 10.92
C VAL A 43 0.78 -6.02 10.59
N THR A 44 -0.39 -6.63 10.71
CA THR A 44 -0.56 -8.05 10.37
C THR A 44 -0.97 -8.23 8.91
N ALA A 45 -0.79 -9.43 8.36
CA ALA A 45 -1.30 -9.76 7.03
C ALA A 45 -2.83 -9.56 6.91
N ARG A 46 -3.56 -9.71 8.02
CA ARG A 46 -4.99 -9.42 8.07
C ARG A 46 -5.26 -7.93 7.93
N ASP A 47 -4.51 -7.08 8.64
CA ASP A 47 -4.65 -5.62 8.52
C ASP A 47 -4.38 -5.15 7.09
N VAL A 48 -3.41 -5.76 6.39
CA VAL A 48 -3.13 -5.47 4.97
C VAL A 48 -4.28 -5.85 4.04
N ARG A 49 -5.01 -6.94 4.32
CA ARG A 49 -6.16 -7.36 3.51
C ARG A 49 -7.44 -6.57 3.82
N ASP A 50 -7.60 -6.16 5.07
CA ASP A 50 -8.78 -5.44 5.55
C ASP A 50 -8.67 -3.92 5.32
N VAL A 51 -7.51 -3.41 4.90
CA VAL A 51 -7.28 -1.98 4.66
C VAL A 51 -8.18 -1.47 3.52
N ALA A 52 -8.74 -0.28 3.71
CA ALA A 52 -9.53 0.40 2.70
C ALA A 52 -9.06 1.85 2.57
N PHE A 53 -8.52 2.20 1.40
CA PHE A 53 -8.12 3.57 1.09
C PHE A 53 -9.28 4.37 0.51
N THR A 54 -9.30 5.67 0.78
CA THR A 54 -10.29 6.56 0.19
C THR A 54 -9.91 6.94 -1.25
N HIS A 55 -10.88 7.48 -1.98
CA HIS A 55 -10.61 8.08 -3.28
C HIS A 55 -9.87 9.41 -3.12
N PRO A 56 -8.97 9.77 -4.04
CA PRO A 56 -8.27 11.04 -3.98
C PRO A 56 -9.26 12.21 -4.03
N GLY A 57 -9.08 13.17 -3.13
CA GLY A 57 -9.86 14.40 -3.10
C GLY A 57 -9.68 15.26 -4.36
N LEU A 58 -10.54 16.27 -4.52
CA LEU A 58 -10.44 17.24 -5.64
C LEU A 58 -9.03 17.85 -5.71
N GLY A 59 -8.38 17.72 -6.88
CA GLY A 59 -7.03 18.24 -7.12
C GLY A 59 -5.89 17.39 -6.54
N ARG A 60 -6.20 16.25 -5.91
CA ARG A 60 -5.19 15.29 -5.45
C ARG A 60 -4.94 14.20 -6.48
N ARG A 61 -3.72 13.69 -6.45
CA ARG A 61 -3.29 12.54 -7.23
C ARG A 61 -3.68 11.27 -6.49
N GLY A 62 -3.87 10.20 -7.24
CA GLY A 62 -4.08 8.89 -6.67
C GLY A 62 -3.39 7.83 -7.49
N TYR A 63 -2.96 6.78 -6.81
CA TYR A 63 -2.36 5.61 -7.44
C TYR A 63 -3.44 4.72 -8.04
N THR A 64 -3.09 4.00 -9.09
CA THR A 64 -3.97 2.99 -9.70
C THR A 64 -4.33 1.93 -8.66
N LYS A 65 -5.64 1.75 -8.43
CA LYS A 65 -6.16 0.78 -7.47
C LYS A 65 -5.61 -0.64 -7.71
N ASP A 66 -5.62 -1.12 -8.95
CA ASP A 66 -5.13 -2.45 -9.29
C ASP A 66 -3.66 -2.67 -8.90
N GLU A 67 -2.76 -1.74 -9.22
CA GLU A 67 -1.33 -1.90 -8.86
C GLU A 67 -1.10 -1.90 -7.34
N VAL A 68 -1.86 -1.08 -6.61
CA VAL A 68 -1.80 -1.04 -5.15
C VAL A 68 -2.34 -2.34 -4.55
N ASP A 69 -3.51 -2.80 -4.99
CA ASP A 69 -4.13 -4.03 -4.49
C ASP A 69 -3.22 -5.26 -4.76
N GLU A 70 -2.66 -5.38 -5.98
CA GLU A 70 -1.73 -6.48 -6.33
C GLU A 70 -0.46 -6.47 -5.47
N PHE A 71 0.04 -5.28 -5.13
CA PHE A 71 1.20 -5.16 -4.25
C PHE A 71 0.86 -5.55 -2.81
N LEU A 72 -0.29 -5.12 -2.29
CA LEU A 72 -0.72 -5.44 -0.94
C LEU A 72 -0.99 -6.93 -0.76
N ASP A 73 -1.46 -7.64 -1.79
CA ASP A 73 -1.56 -9.10 -1.77
C ASP A 73 -0.18 -9.77 -1.59
N GLN A 74 0.86 -9.27 -2.28
CA GLN A 74 2.23 -9.77 -2.12
C GLN A 74 2.78 -9.49 -0.72
N VAL A 75 2.49 -8.30 -0.16
CA VAL A 75 2.86 -7.94 1.21
C VAL A 75 2.18 -8.86 2.21
N ALA A 76 0.87 -9.06 2.08
CA ALA A 76 0.12 -9.94 2.97
C ALA A 76 0.68 -11.36 2.93
N ALA A 77 0.93 -11.92 1.75
CA ALA A 77 1.55 -13.24 1.60
C ALA A 77 2.94 -13.32 2.24
N ALA A 78 3.75 -12.28 2.11
CA ALA A 78 5.07 -12.24 2.74
C ALA A 78 5.01 -12.13 4.28
N LEU A 79 4.02 -11.41 4.82
CA LEU A 79 3.77 -11.33 6.26
C LEU A 79 3.22 -12.64 6.84
N GLU A 80 2.42 -13.40 6.08
CA GLU A 80 1.94 -14.72 6.51
C GLU A 80 3.02 -15.80 6.49
N ALA A 81 4.00 -15.68 5.61
CA ALA A 81 5.12 -16.61 5.50
C ALA A 81 6.20 -16.41 6.58
N ARG A 82 6.02 -15.45 7.50
CA ARG A 82 6.96 -15.09 8.56
C ARG A 82 6.67 -15.80 9.88
#